data_AF-A0A9E5YRA5-F1
#
_entry.id   AF-A0A9E5YRA5-F1
#
_cell.length_a   1.000
_cell.length_b   1.000
_cell.length_c   1.000
_cell.angle_alpha   90.00
_cell.angle_beta   90.00
_cell.angle_gamma   90.00
#
_symmetry.space_group_name_H-M   'P 1'
#
loop_
_entity.id
_entity.type
_entity.pdbx_description
1 polymer ?
#
loop_
_entity_poly.entity_id
_entity_poly.type
_entity_poly.pdbx_seq_one_letter_code
_entity_poly.pdbx_strand_id
1 'polypeptide(L)'
;MGRTLIILVILIAVIIAAIVIAVQSKSTEVPELLDEFLHSNLAAYALNYGIKQVANEYVTGDSTQILNLEVPAVGGRIDTLTYTYIEGIEVDTVSILASISWVEDGERKKPAYASETRIVVSTTTPYQFGNYALTTIGPIDFKGHSSADPYRENYTFTFEDIFGMTLLEAKNYAIAEGNYYEGSTITDPGHGIYTVDSFTWMEGNYHPTSWNISSGILIVNGDLKSSAHVNFTGVIYVIGEFFPTAHTNITGAVFVETTSQTETDLSSFATITYDQDVIDSLGGPEALTINIIYWRE
;
A
#
# COMPACT_ATOMS: atom_id res chain seq x y z
N MET A 1 73.47 1.21 17.12
CA MET A 1 72.04 1.50 16.96
C MET A 1 71.49 1.26 15.54
N GLY A 2 72.30 1.34 14.47
CA GLY A 2 71.80 1.10 13.10
C GLY A 2 71.38 -0.35 12.77
N ARG A 3 72.03 -1.36 13.35
CA ARG A 3 71.72 -2.77 13.06
C ARG A 3 70.36 -3.23 13.63
N THR A 4 69.99 -2.73 14.80
CA THR A 4 68.69 -3.01 15.42
C THR A 4 67.53 -2.35 14.65
N LEU A 5 67.76 -1.18 14.06
CA LEU A 5 66.76 -0.49 13.24
C LEU A 5 66.48 -1.24 11.92
N ILE A 6 67.52 -1.76 11.27
CA ILE A 6 67.39 -2.54 10.03
C ILE A 6 66.60 -3.83 10.27
N ILE A 7 66.86 -4.54 11.38
CA ILE A 7 66.13 -5.75 11.74
C ILE A 7 64.65 -5.46 11.97
N LEU A 8 64.33 -4.34 12.64
CA LEU A 8 62.94 -3.93 12.89
C LEU A 8 62.18 -3.63 11.58
N VAL A 9 62.82 -2.94 10.63
CA VAL A 9 62.22 -2.60 9.33
C VAL A 9 61.95 -3.87 8.51
N ILE A 10 62.89 -4.83 8.50
CA ILE A 10 62.71 -6.10 7.80
C ILE A 10 61.56 -6.90 8.43
N LEU A 11 61.47 -6.94 9.75
CA LEU A 11 60.38 -7.63 10.45
C LEU A 11 59.01 -7.04 10.09
N ILE A 12 58.89 -5.72 10.07
CA ILE A 12 57.64 -5.03 9.69
C ILE A 12 57.28 -5.32 8.23
N ALA A 13 58.25 -5.32 7.31
CA ALA A 13 58.01 -5.65 5.91
C ALA A 13 57.50 -7.09 5.73
N VAL A 14 58.04 -8.05 6.50
CA VAL A 14 57.58 -9.45 6.47
C VAL A 14 56.17 -9.59 7.05
N ILE A 15 55.85 -8.86 8.12
CA ILE A 15 54.50 -8.85 8.70
C ILE A 15 53.49 -8.27 7.71
N ILE A 16 53.82 -7.15 7.06
CA ILE A 16 52.95 -6.54 6.04
C ILE A 16 52.75 -7.49 4.85
N ALA A 17 53.82 -8.12 4.36
CA ALA A 17 53.71 -9.10 3.28
C ALA A 17 52.83 -10.30 3.68
N ALA A 18 52.96 -10.80 4.91
CA ALA A 18 52.12 -11.88 5.42
C ALA A 18 50.64 -11.47 5.52
N ILE A 19 50.35 -10.24 5.95
CA ILE A 19 48.98 -9.69 5.99
C ILE A 19 48.43 -9.55 4.56
N VAL A 20 49.20 -9.00 3.62
CA VAL A 20 48.77 -8.85 2.22
C VAL A 20 48.49 -10.21 1.57
N ILE A 21 49.36 -11.20 1.79
CA ILE A 21 49.16 -12.57 1.28
C ILE A 21 47.93 -13.21 1.95
N ALA A 22 47.74 -13.04 3.26
CA ALA A 22 46.58 -13.56 3.98
C ALA A 22 45.27 -12.92 3.47
N VAL A 23 45.26 -11.61 3.22
CA VAL A 23 44.12 -10.89 2.65
C VAL A 23 43.85 -11.32 1.21
N GLN A 24 44.88 -11.45 0.37
CA GLN A 24 44.72 -11.93 -1.01
C GLN A 24 44.26 -13.40 -1.05
N SER A 25 44.69 -14.24 -0.11
CA SER A 25 44.25 -15.65 -0.05
C SER A 25 42.81 -15.82 0.44
N LYS A 26 42.25 -14.84 1.18
CA LYS A 26 40.83 -14.81 1.56
C LYS A 26 39.96 -14.02 0.58
N SER A 27 40.57 -13.29 -0.35
CA SER A 27 39.90 -12.47 -1.37
C SER A 27 39.22 -13.28 -2.48
N THR A 28 39.39 -14.60 -2.53
CA THR A 28 38.71 -15.46 -3.51
C THR A 28 37.31 -15.90 -3.05
N GLU A 29 37.02 -15.91 -1.74
CA GLU A 29 35.69 -16.29 -1.22
C GLU A 29 34.74 -15.09 -1.05
N VAL A 30 35.29 -13.87 -0.96
CA VAL A 30 34.48 -12.63 -0.82
C VAL A 30 33.71 -12.26 -2.11
N PRO A 31 34.24 -12.43 -3.33
CA PRO A 31 33.49 -12.18 -4.56
C PRO A 31 32.31 -13.12 -4.73
N GLU A 32 32.47 -14.41 -4.43
CA GLU A 32 31.38 -15.40 -4.54
C GLU A 32 30.23 -15.09 -3.58
N LEU A 33 30.53 -14.70 -2.33
CA LEU A 33 29.50 -14.27 -1.36
C LEU A 33 28.82 -12.95 -1.75
N LEU A 34 29.55 -12.05 -2.43
CA LEU A 34 28.99 -10.79 -2.91
C LEU A 34 28.09 -11.02 -4.14
N ASP A 35 28.47 -11.96 -5.00
CA ASP A 35 27.73 -12.35 -6.21
C ASP A 35 26.45 -13.10 -5.83
N GLU A 36 26.52 -14.06 -4.90
CA GLU A 36 25.36 -14.76 -4.33
C GLU A 36 24.39 -13.77 -3.65
N PHE A 37 24.91 -12.77 -2.91
CA PHE A 37 24.09 -11.72 -2.30
C PHE A 37 23.44 -10.79 -3.33
N LEU A 38 24.13 -10.44 -4.41
CA LEU A 38 23.58 -9.63 -5.50
C LEU A 38 22.51 -10.38 -6.29
N HIS A 39 22.70 -11.68 -6.52
CA HIS A 39 21.73 -12.54 -7.22
C HIS A 39 20.48 -12.78 -6.38
N SER A 40 20.64 -13.08 -5.08
CA SER A 40 19.51 -13.24 -4.15
C SER A 40 18.66 -11.96 -4.05
N ASN A 41 19.30 -10.78 -4.02
CA ASN A 41 18.59 -9.50 -4.04
C ASN A 41 17.85 -9.26 -5.38
N LEU A 42 18.46 -9.63 -6.51
CA LEU A 42 17.84 -9.47 -7.82
C LEU A 42 16.64 -10.41 -8.01
N ALA A 43 16.74 -11.64 -7.51
CA ALA A 43 15.65 -12.61 -7.47
C ALA A 43 14.48 -12.12 -6.59
N ALA A 44 14.78 -11.66 -5.37
CA ALA A 44 13.78 -11.11 -4.46
C ALA A 44 13.10 -9.85 -5.04
N TYR A 45 13.86 -8.98 -5.70
CA TYR A 45 13.31 -7.82 -6.41
C TYR A 45 12.36 -8.25 -7.54
N ALA A 46 12.73 -9.25 -8.34
CA ALA A 46 11.92 -9.73 -9.45
C ALA A 46 10.60 -10.36 -8.99
N LEU A 47 10.61 -11.11 -7.90
CA LEU A 47 9.38 -11.67 -7.32
C LEU A 47 8.48 -10.60 -6.71
N ASN A 48 9.04 -9.65 -5.97
CA ASN A 48 8.25 -8.52 -5.45
C ASN A 48 7.61 -7.72 -6.59
N TYR A 49 8.33 -7.55 -7.70
CA TYR A 49 7.76 -6.94 -8.90
C TYR A 49 6.61 -7.79 -9.47
N GLY A 50 6.79 -9.11 -9.58
CA GLY A 50 5.74 -10.00 -10.11
C GLY A 50 4.50 -10.11 -9.23
N ILE A 51 4.66 -10.15 -7.91
CA ILE A 51 3.54 -10.12 -6.95
C ILE A 51 2.70 -8.84 -7.16
N LYS A 52 3.35 -7.69 -7.36
CA LYS A 52 2.65 -6.42 -7.63
C LYS A 52 1.87 -6.43 -8.94
N GLN A 53 2.31 -7.17 -9.96
CA GLN A 53 1.53 -7.28 -11.21
C GLN A 53 0.27 -8.11 -11.03
N VAL A 54 0.29 -9.13 -10.16
CA VAL A 54 -0.91 -9.90 -9.80
C VAL A 54 -1.90 -9.02 -9.02
N ALA A 55 -1.40 -8.21 -8.08
CA ALA A 55 -2.22 -7.27 -7.31
C ALA A 55 -2.93 -6.22 -8.19
N ASN A 56 -2.32 -5.83 -9.31
CA ASN A 56 -2.85 -4.83 -10.24
C ASN A 56 -3.73 -5.44 -11.36
N GLU A 57 -4.29 -6.64 -11.16
CA GLU A 57 -5.19 -7.33 -12.10
C GLU A 57 -4.64 -7.60 -13.52
N TYR A 58 -3.34 -7.46 -13.76
CA TYR A 58 -2.75 -7.78 -15.07
C TYR A 58 -2.81 -9.28 -15.41
N VAL A 59 -3.03 -10.12 -14.40
CA VAL A 59 -3.14 -11.57 -14.53
C VAL A 59 -4.60 -11.98 -14.35
N THR A 60 -5.33 -11.98 -15.46
CA THR A 60 -6.69 -12.53 -15.51
C THR A 60 -6.65 -14.07 -15.48
N GLY A 61 -7.57 -14.67 -14.72
CA GLY A 61 -7.63 -16.11 -14.48
C GLY A 61 -7.67 -16.97 -15.75
N ASP A 62 -7.34 -18.24 -15.56
CA ASP A 62 -7.55 -19.38 -16.49
C ASP A 62 -6.39 -19.78 -17.41
N SER A 63 -5.22 -19.13 -17.37
CA SER A 63 -4.08 -19.57 -18.21
C SER A 63 -2.69 -19.18 -17.71
N THR A 64 -1.66 -19.82 -18.27
CA THR A 64 -0.27 -19.39 -18.10
C THR A 64 -0.02 -18.11 -18.91
N GLN A 65 0.42 -17.05 -18.25
CA GLN A 65 0.75 -15.77 -18.87
C GLN A 65 2.25 -15.50 -18.80
N ILE A 66 2.83 -14.96 -19.87
CA ILE A 66 4.25 -14.60 -19.94
C ILE A 66 4.38 -13.12 -20.27
N LEU A 67 4.92 -12.34 -19.32
CA LEU A 67 5.27 -10.94 -19.53
C LEU A 67 6.75 -10.83 -19.89
N ASN A 68 7.06 -10.17 -21.01
CA ASN A 68 8.42 -9.79 -21.38
C ASN A 68 8.63 -8.32 -20.99
N LEU A 69 9.50 -8.08 -20.01
CA LEU A 69 9.51 -6.79 -19.29
C LEU A 69 10.77 -5.96 -19.52
N GLU A 70 11.91 -6.61 -19.79
CA GLU A 70 13.22 -5.95 -19.92
C GLU A 70 13.49 -4.86 -18.83
N VAL A 71 12.99 -5.07 -17.61
CA VAL A 71 13.02 -4.08 -16.53
C VAL A 71 14.43 -4.07 -15.90
N PRO A 72 15.15 -2.92 -15.93
CA PRO A 72 16.47 -2.83 -15.32
C PRO A 72 16.39 -2.95 -13.79
N ALA A 73 17.36 -3.63 -13.20
CA ALA A 73 17.51 -3.83 -11.76
C ALA A 73 18.99 -3.72 -11.35
N VAL A 74 19.27 -3.48 -10.08
CA VAL A 74 20.66 -3.39 -9.61
C VAL A 74 21.34 -4.77 -9.80
N GLY A 75 22.42 -4.81 -10.58
CA GLY A 75 23.13 -6.05 -10.90
C GLY A 75 22.55 -6.87 -12.06
N GLY A 76 21.46 -6.44 -12.71
CA GLY A 76 20.90 -7.18 -13.85
C GLY A 76 19.59 -6.61 -14.39
N ARG A 77 18.70 -7.49 -14.86
CA ARG A 77 17.36 -7.12 -15.32
C ARG A 77 16.39 -8.29 -15.21
N ILE A 78 15.10 -7.98 -15.13
CA ILE A 78 14.02 -8.95 -15.27
C ILE A 78 13.75 -9.13 -16.76
N ASP A 79 13.95 -10.35 -17.27
CA ASP A 79 13.64 -10.67 -18.67
C ASP A 79 12.17 -11.02 -18.80
N THR A 80 11.73 -12.02 -18.05
CA THR A 80 10.36 -12.52 -18.10
C THR A 80 9.78 -12.81 -16.73
N LEU A 81 8.47 -12.64 -16.63
CA LEU A 81 7.64 -13.16 -15.54
C LEU A 81 6.62 -14.13 -16.13
N THR A 82 6.57 -15.33 -15.58
CA THR A 82 5.57 -16.33 -15.96
C THR A 82 4.61 -16.54 -14.80
N TYR A 83 3.32 -16.32 -15.04
CA TYR A 83 2.25 -16.57 -14.09
C TYR A 83 1.56 -17.86 -14.49
N THR A 84 1.40 -18.79 -13.56
CA THR A 84 0.64 -20.03 -13.78
C THR A 84 -0.45 -20.12 -12.74
N TYR A 85 -1.70 -20.06 -13.19
CA TYR A 85 -2.84 -20.36 -12.34
C TYR A 85 -2.88 -21.86 -12.05
N ILE A 86 -3.01 -22.21 -10.78
CA ILE A 86 -3.14 -23.58 -10.30
C ILE A 86 -4.45 -23.66 -9.53
N GLU A 87 -5.42 -24.30 -10.15
CA GLU A 87 -6.71 -24.61 -9.53
C GLU A 87 -6.48 -25.55 -8.34
N GLY A 88 -6.88 -25.11 -7.16
CA GLY A 88 -6.72 -25.88 -5.93
C GLY A 88 -8.01 -26.56 -5.51
N ILE A 89 -7.88 -27.60 -4.69
CA ILE A 89 -9.05 -28.28 -4.10
C ILE A 89 -9.71 -27.41 -3.02
N GLU A 90 -8.93 -26.56 -2.34
CA GLU A 90 -9.38 -25.67 -1.24
C GLU A 90 -9.18 -24.18 -1.54
N VAL A 91 -8.07 -23.79 -2.17
CA VAL A 91 -7.78 -22.40 -2.58
C VAL A 91 -7.01 -22.38 -3.89
N ASP A 92 -7.38 -21.48 -4.78
CA ASP A 92 -6.64 -21.25 -6.01
C ASP A 92 -5.34 -20.50 -5.74
N THR A 93 -4.31 -20.85 -6.51
CA THR A 93 -2.96 -20.28 -6.32
C THR A 93 -2.39 -19.78 -7.64
N VAL A 94 -1.57 -18.73 -7.55
CA VAL A 94 -0.78 -18.23 -8.68
C VAL A 94 0.68 -18.54 -8.40
N SER A 95 1.31 -19.33 -9.27
CA SER A 95 2.76 -19.51 -9.29
C SER A 95 3.39 -18.43 -10.15
N ILE A 96 4.36 -17.72 -9.58
CA ILE A 96 5.11 -16.65 -10.25
C ILE A 96 6.55 -17.14 -10.39
N LEU A 97 7.01 -17.21 -11.63
CA LEU A 97 8.36 -17.61 -11.98
C LEU A 97 9.08 -16.44 -12.65
N ALA A 98 10.16 -15.97 -12.01
CA ALA A 98 10.96 -14.87 -12.53
C ALA A 98 12.22 -15.37 -13.23
N SER A 99 12.43 -14.89 -14.45
CA SER A 99 13.68 -15.07 -15.19
C SER A 99 14.43 -13.75 -15.26
N ILE A 100 15.68 -13.77 -14.80
CA ILE A 100 16.56 -12.61 -14.78
C ILE A 100 17.81 -12.88 -15.64
N SER A 101 18.44 -11.79 -16.09
CA SER A 101 19.79 -11.84 -16.64
C SER A 101 20.67 -10.79 -16.00
N TRP A 102 21.95 -11.09 -15.90
CA TRP A 102 22.98 -10.18 -15.40
C TRP A 102 24.17 -10.14 -16.35
N VAL A 103 25.07 -9.21 -16.08
CA VAL A 103 26.34 -9.07 -16.81
C VAL A 103 27.46 -9.52 -15.88
N GLU A 104 28.20 -10.52 -16.34
CA GLU A 104 29.36 -11.08 -15.65
C GLU A 104 30.52 -11.08 -16.65
N ASP A 105 31.65 -10.48 -16.28
CA ASP A 105 32.82 -10.31 -17.16
C ASP A 105 32.53 -9.65 -18.52
N GLY A 106 31.55 -8.75 -18.56
CA GLY A 106 31.14 -8.05 -19.79
C GLY A 106 30.29 -8.88 -20.74
N GLU A 107 30.02 -10.14 -20.41
CA GLU A 107 29.08 -11.00 -21.13
C GLU A 107 27.73 -11.05 -20.41
N ARG A 108 26.66 -11.05 -21.19
CA ARG A 108 25.32 -11.20 -20.66
C ARG A 108 25.00 -12.67 -20.46
N LYS A 109 24.83 -13.09 -19.20
CA LYS A 109 24.34 -14.42 -18.85
C LYS A 109 22.81 -14.44 -19.01
N LYS A 110 22.29 -15.38 -19.80
CA LYS A 110 20.88 -15.48 -20.21
C LYS A 110 20.26 -16.80 -19.76
N PRO A 111 18.93 -16.82 -19.59
CA PRO A 111 18.27 -16.82 -18.30
C PRO A 111 18.56 -18.10 -17.51
N ALA A 112 18.93 -17.94 -16.25
CA ALA A 112 18.72 -18.96 -15.22
C ALA A 112 17.42 -18.58 -14.50
N TYR A 113 16.53 -19.55 -14.30
CA TYR A 113 15.44 -19.35 -13.34
C TYR A 113 16.07 -19.04 -11.99
N ALA A 114 15.74 -17.89 -11.41
CA ALA A 114 16.40 -17.42 -10.19
C ALA A 114 15.45 -17.35 -8.99
N SER A 115 14.13 -17.48 -9.22
CA SER A 115 13.17 -17.53 -8.12
C SER A 115 11.77 -17.94 -8.57
N GLU A 116 11.11 -18.72 -7.72
CA GLU A 116 9.71 -19.15 -7.80
C GLU A 116 9.02 -18.77 -6.49
N THR A 117 7.84 -18.14 -6.59
CA THR A 117 6.92 -17.99 -5.46
C THR A 117 5.55 -18.52 -5.82
N ARG A 118 4.83 -19.03 -4.84
CA ARG A 118 3.40 -19.32 -4.98
C ARG A 118 2.63 -18.50 -3.99
N ILE A 119 1.61 -17.84 -4.50
CA ILE A 119 0.74 -16.99 -3.71
C ILE A 119 -0.68 -17.54 -3.77
N VAL A 120 -1.38 -17.47 -2.64
CA VAL A 120 -2.84 -17.51 -2.61
C VAL A 120 -3.29 -16.07 -2.71
N VAL A 121 -4.08 -15.77 -3.75
CA VAL A 121 -4.79 -14.50 -3.84
C VAL A 121 -6.17 -14.78 -3.27
N SER A 122 -6.41 -14.30 -2.05
CA SER A 122 -7.73 -14.38 -1.44
C SER A 122 -8.37 -13.01 -1.54
N THR A 123 -9.58 -12.95 -2.12
CA THR A 123 -10.50 -11.87 -1.83
C THR A 123 -10.94 -12.08 -0.39
N THR A 124 -10.34 -11.35 0.54
CA THR A 124 -10.95 -11.28 1.86
C THR A 124 -12.28 -10.56 1.66
N THR A 125 -13.39 -11.18 2.06
CA THR A 125 -14.57 -10.39 2.40
C THR A 125 -14.08 -9.29 3.33
N PRO A 126 -14.27 -7.99 2.98
CA PRO A 126 -13.82 -6.92 3.85
C PRO A 126 -14.32 -7.23 5.26
N TYR A 127 -13.40 -7.12 6.22
CA TYR A 127 -13.70 -7.36 7.63
C TYR A 127 -15.01 -6.64 7.96
N GLN A 128 -15.96 -7.31 8.60
CA GLN A 128 -17.23 -6.67 8.94
C GLN A 128 -16.96 -5.60 10.00
N PHE A 129 -16.77 -4.35 9.57
CA PHE A 129 -16.85 -3.19 10.46
C PHE A 129 -18.19 -3.29 11.12
N GLY A 130 -18.19 -3.57 12.42
CA GLY A 130 -19.43 -3.70 13.19
C GLY A 130 -20.39 -2.57 12.83
N ASN A 131 -21.68 -2.84 12.91
CA ASN A 131 -22.74 -2.07 12.27
C ASN A 131 -22.90 -0.63 12.81
N TYR A 132 -21.89 0.23 12.67
CA TYR A 132 -21.77 1.57 13.25
C TYR A 132 -21.78 2.64 12.16
N ALA A 133 -22.64 3.64 12.34
CA ALA A 133 -22.74 4.82 11.50
C ALA A 133 -21.46 5.68 11.58
N LEU A 134 -20.88 5.80 12.79
CA LEU A 134 -19.70 6.61 13.06
C LEU A 134 -18.74 5.84 13.97
N THR A 135 -17.49 5.68 13.55
CA THR A 135 -16.41 5.10 14.35
C THR A 135 -15.23 6.06 14.41
N THR A 136 -14.73 6.36 15.61
CA THR A 136 -13.65 7.34 15.83
C THR A 136 -12.56 6.80 16.77
N ILE A 137 -11.31 7.17 16.51
CA ILE A 137 -10.19 6.89 17.42
C ILE A 137 -10.27 7.77 18.68
N GLY A 138 -10.75 9.01 18.54
CA GLY A 138 -10.96 9.95 19.63
C GLY A 138 -12.39 9.95 20.20
N PRO A 139 -12.67 10.77 21.21
CA PRO A 139 -14.03 11.02 21.71
C PRO A 139 -14.90 11.73 20.68
N ILE A 140 -16.22 11.62 20.82
CA ILE A 140 -17.20 12.31 19.97
C ILE A 140 -17.98 13.32 20.83
N ASP A 141 -18.08 14.57 20.37
CA ASP A 141 -18.95 15.57 20.98
C ASP A 141 -20.14 15.87 20.04
N PHE A 142 -21.35 15.64 20.55
CA PHE A 142 -22.60 15.89 19.83
C PHE A 142 -23.20 17.24 20.27
N LYS A 143 -23.25 18.20 19.36
CA LYS A 143 -23.78 19.55 19.57
C LYS A 143 -25.05 19.80 18.76
N GLY A 144 -26.02 20.47 19.36
CA GLY A 144 -27.27 20.82 18.67
C GLY A 144 -28.20 19.62 18.46
N HIS A 145 -28.63 19.40 17.21
CA HIS A 145 -29.51 18.29 16.79
C HIS A 145 -28.75 17.21 16.03
N SER A 146 -27.43 17.12 16.20
CA SER A 146 -26.62 16.10 15.56
C SER A 146 -26.89 14.70 16.13
N SER A 147 -26.79 13.67 15.30
CA SER A 147 -26.88 12.27 15.74
C SER A 147 -26.10 11.32 14.84
N ALA A 148 -25.62 10.24 15.43
CA ALA A 148 -25.12 9.06 14.74
C ALA A 148 -25.56 7.85 15.55
N ASP A 149 -26.23 6.86 14.95
CA ASP A 149 -26.69 5.66 15.67
C ASP A 149 -26.59 4.40 14.80
N PRO A 150 -25.89 3.34 15.25
CA PRO A 150 -25.03 3.33 16.44
C PRO A 150 -23.68 3.98 16.15
N TYR A 151 -23.02 4.47 17.19
CA TYR A 151 -21.67 5.04 17.09
C TYR A 151 -20.69 4.34 18.00
N ARG A 152 -19.40 4.49 17.72
CA ARG A 152 -18.30 3.93 18.49
C ARG A 152 -17.15 4.92 18.59
N GLU A 153 -16.90 5.42 19.78
CA GLU A 153 -15.77 6.31 20.07
C GLU A 153 -14.62 5.57 20.76
N ASN A 154 -13.45 6.21 20.79
CA ASN A 154 -12.24 5.69 21.44
C ASN A 154 -11.86 4.26 20.97
N TYR A 155 -12.09 3.97 19.69
CA TYR A 155 -11.83 2.66 19.11
C TYR A 155 -10.65 2.71 18.13
N THR A 156 -9.68 1.83 18.33
CA THR A 156 -8.55 1.71 17.42
C THR A 156 -8.93 0.87 16.20
N PHE A 157 -8.62 1.41 15.02
CA PHE A 157 -8.72 0.77 13.73
C PHE A 157 -7.62 1.36 12.82
N THR A 158 -7.34 0.68 11.71
CA THR A 158 -6.46 1.17 10.66
C THR A 158 -7.22 1.26 9.34
N PHE A 159 -6.67 1.99 8.37
CA PHE A 159 -7.22 2.05 7.01
C PHE A 159 -7.21 0.67 6.37
N GLU A 160 -6.14 -0.09 6.58
CA GLU A 160 -5.96 -1.47 6.12
C GLU A 160 -7.01 -2.41 6.73
N ASP A 161 -7.36 -2.22 8.00
CA ASP A 161 -8.47 -2.98 8.59
C ASP A 161 -9.76 -2.71 7.82
N ILE A 162 -9.96 -1.48 7.33
CA ILE A 162 -11.20 -1.00 6.69
C ILE A 162 -11.35 -1.43 5.24
N PHE A 163 -10.33 -1.15 4.45
CA PHE A 163 -10.38 -1.36 3.01
C PHE A 163 -9.57 -2.58 2.56
N GLY A 164 -8.84 -3.24 3.47
CA GLY A 164 -8.00 -4.39 3.14
C GLY A 164 -6.84 -4.08 2.18
N MET A 165 -6.49 -2.80 2.05
CA MET A 165 -5.32 -2.30 1.33
C MET A 165 -4.67 -1.17 2.08
N THR A 166 -3.42 -0.87 1.74
CA THR A 166 -2.68 0.23 2.34
C THR A 166 -3.18 1.60 1.88
N LEU A 167 -2.94 2.62 2.69
CA LEU A 167 -3.20 4.02 2.30
C LEU A 167 -2.54 4.40 0.97
N LEU A 168 -1.32 3.88 0.71
CA LEU A 168 -0.61 4.15 -0.53
C LEU A 168 -1.27 3.47 -1.74
N GLU A 169 -1.76 2.25 -1.58
CA GLU A 169 -2.50 1.53 -2.63
C GLU A 169 -3.82 2.22 -2.95
N ALA A 170 -4.59 2.59 -1.94
CA ALA A 170 -5.83 3.37 -2.10
C ALA A 170 -5.59 4.71 -2.82
N LYS A 171 -4.53 5.43 -2.45
CA LYS A 171 -4.15 6.67 -3.13
C LYS A 171 -3.81 6.43 -4.60
N ASN A 172 -3.01 5.40 -4.91
CA ASN A 172 -2.65 5.06 -6.27
C ASN A 172 -3.87 4.61 -7.11
N TYR A 173 -4.80 3.89 -6.50
CA TYR A 173 -6.07 3.50 -7.12
C TYR A 173 -6.89 4.74 -7.51
N ALA A 174 -7.07 5.69 -6.59
CA ALA A 174 -7.76 6.94 -6.88
C ALA A 174 -7.08 7.77 -7.99
N ILE A 175 -5.74 7.77 -8.04
CA ILE A 175 -4.97 8.41 -9.13
C ILE A 175 -5.24 7.73 -10.47
N ALA A 176 -5.25 6.39 -10.50
CA ALA A 176 -5.48 5.62 -11.72
C ALA A 176 -6.89 5.83 -12.29
N GLU A 177 -7.89 5.93 -11.42
CA GLU A 177 -9.30 6.20 -11.78
C GLU A 177 -9.58 7.68 -12.07
N GLY A 178 -8.59 8.58 -11.88
CA GLY A 178 -8.76 10.02 -12.10
C GLY A 178 -9.56 10.75 -11.02
N ASN A 179 -9.77 10.12 -9.86
CA ASN A 179 -10.52 10.63 -8.71
C ASN A 179 -9.59 11.09 -7.56
N TYR A 180 -8.40 11.58 -7.91
CA TYR A 180 -7.43 12.16 -6.96
C TYR A 180 -7.41 13.68 -7.09
N TYR A 181 -7.56 14.37 -5.96
CA TYR A 181 -7.49 15.81 -5.86
C TYR A 181 -6.48 16.22 -4.80
N GLU A 182 -5.66 17.23 -5.09
CA GLU A 182 -4.60 17.70 -4.18
C GLU A 182 -4.67 19.21 -4.00
N GLY A 183 -4.57 19.63 -2.74
CA GLY A 183 -4.45 21.03 -2.37
C GLY A 183 -4.53 21.22 -0.86
N SER A 184 -3.84 22.23 -0.33
CA SER A 184 -3.88 22.54 1.12
C SER A 184 -5.30 22.69 1.67
N THR A 185 -6.23 23.22 0.87
CA THR A 185 -7.66 23.20 1.13
C THR A 185 -8.40 23.08 -0.20
N ILE A 186 -9.18 22.02 -0.33
CA ILE A 186 -10.03 21.72 -1.47
C ILE A 186 -11.42 22.25 -1.13
N THR A 187 -11.67 23.49 -1.58
CA THR A 187 -12.97 24.12 -1.42
C THR A 187 -13.88 23.69 -2.55
N ASP A 188 -14.89 22.89 -2.23
CA ASP A 188 -15.90 22.46 -3.20
C ASP A 188 -17.08 23.44 -3.17
N PRO A 189 -17.28 24.25 -4.22
CA PRO A 189 -18.41 25.16 -4.32
C PRO A 189 -19.69 24.45 -4.76
N GLY A 190 -19.72 23.10 -4.78
CA GLY A 190 -20.82 22.23 -5.19
C GLY A 190 -21.04 22.18 -6.69
N HIS A 191 -22.15 21.54 -7.10
CA HIS A 191 -22.51 21.27 -8.51
C HIS A 191 -21.53 20.35 -9.27
N GLY A 192 -20.87 19.41 -8.57
CA GLY A 192 -20.10 18.34 -9.20
C GLY A 192 -18.71 18.75 -9.71
N ILE A 193 -18.14 19.87 -9.21
CA ILE A 193 -16.74 20.22 -9.51
C ILE A 193 -15.79 19.15 -8.96
N TYR A 194 -16.10 18.65 -7.77
CA TYR A 194 -15.48 17.48 -7.17
C TYR A 194 -16.58 16.45 -6.96
N THR A 195 -16.88 15.67 -8.00
CA THR A 195 -17.86 14.59 -7.88
C THR A 195 -17.19 13.47 -7.13
N VAL A 196 -17.63 13.19 -5.90
CA VAL A 196 -17.27 11.92 -5.25
C VAL A 196 -18.10 10.86 -5.93
N ASP A 197 -17.42 10.01 -6.69
CA ASP A 197 -17.96 8.84 -7.37
C ASP A 197 -17.01 7.66 -7.10
N SER A 198 -17.57 6.46 -6.96
CA SER A 198 -16.88 5.20 -6.62
C SER A 198 -15.85 5.32 -5.49
N PHE A 199 -14.60 5.64 -5.78
CA PHE A 199 -13.49 5.81 -4.85
C PHE A 199 -12.74 7.11 -5.13
N THR A 200 -12.81 8.06 -4.19
CA THR A 200 -12.25 9.41 -4.34
C THR A 200 -11.27 9.73 -3.22
N TRP A 201 -10.12 10.31 -3.57
CA TRP A 201 -9.08 10.72 -2.62
C TRP A 201 -8.86 12.23 -2.64
N MET A 202 -8.96 12.85 -1.46
CA MET A 202 -8.66 14.26 -1.20
C MET A 202 -7.35 14.35 -0.41
N GLU A 203 -6.30 14.87 -1.03
CA GLU A 203 -5.01 15.16 -0.39
C GLU A 203 -5.02 16.60 0.14
N GLY A 204 -5.30 16.73 1.44
CA GLY A 204 -5.47 18.01 2.16
C GLY A 204 -6.89 18.18 2.71
N ASN A 205 -7.15 19.38 3.27
CA ASN A 205 -8.44 19.65 3.93
C ASN A 205 -9.57 19.73 2.89
N TYR A 206 -10.68 19.02 3.12
CA TYR A 206 -11.85 19.07 2.24
C TYR A 206 -12.97 19.91 2.87
N HIS A 207 -13.42 20.94 2.14
CA HIS A 207 -14.42 21.88 2.61
C HIS A 207 -15.54 22.10 1.59
N PRO A 208 -16.62 21.29 1.60
CA PRO A 208 -17.83 21.60 0.85
C PRO A 208 -18.52 22.85 1.41
N THR A 209 -18.68 23.85 0.52
CA THR A 209 -19.19 25.20 0.84
C THR A 209 -20.55 25.52 0.21
N SER A 210 -21.09 24.62 -0.62
CA SER A 210 -22.46 24.72 -1.12
C SER A 210 -23.18 23.38 -1.08
N TRP A 211 -24.43 23.33 -1.55
CA TRP A 211 -25.22 22.10 -1.57
C TRP A 211 -24.49 21.00 -2.36
N ASN A 212 -24.13 19.92 -1.68
CA ASN A 212 -23.43 18.79 -2.27
C ASN A 212 -24.27 17.51 -2.09
N ILE A 213 -24.50 16.78 -3.19
CA ILE A 213 -25.06 15.43 -3.18
C ILE A 213 -24.03 14.55 -3.86
N SER A 214 -23.51 13.56 -3.14
CA SER A 214 -22.48 12.66 -3.65
C SER A 214 -22.68 11.23 -3.13
N SER A 215 -22.02 10.26 -3.75
CA SER A 215 -22.06 8.86 -3.31
C SER A 215 -20.76 8.14 -3.63
N GLY A 216 -20.35 7.19 -2.81
CA GLY A 216 -19.12 6.44 -3.03
C GLY A 216 -18.31 6.24 -1.75
N ILE A 217 -17.02 6.04 -1.93
CA ILE A 217 -15.99 5.99 -0.91
C ILE A 217 -15.19 7.30 -1.01
N LEU A 218 -15.24 8.12 0.04
CA LEU A 218 -14.49 9.36 0.16
C LEU A 218 -13.37 9.20 1.17
N ILE A 219 -12.12 9.31 0.72
CA ILE A 219 -10.95 9.36 1.60
C ILE A 219 -10.44 10.80 1.68
N VAL A 220 -10.30 11.35 2.89
CA VAL A 220 -9.75 12.68 3.13
C VAL A 220 -8.48 12.55 3.96
N ASN A 221 -7.33 12.82 3.35
CA ASN A 221 -6.05 12.94 4.05
C ASN A 221 -5.86 14.38 4.56
N GLY A 222 -6.60 14.72 5.60
CA GLY A 222 -6.73 16.06 6.17
C GLY A 222 -8.07 16.22 6.88
N ASP A 223 -8.41 17.46 7.23
CA ASP A 223 -9.66 17.75 7.92
C ASP A 223 -10.84 17.82 6.95
N LEU A 224 -11.97 17.22 7.33
CA LEU A 224 -13.24 17.33 6.62
C LEU A 224 -14.18 18.26 7.37
N LYS A 225 -14.40 19.45 6.80
CA LYS A 225 -15.34 20.44 7.34
C LYS A 225 -16.49 20.68 6.38
N SER A 226 -17.70 20.33 6.76
CA SER A 226 -18.90 20.70 6.00
C SER A 226 -19.52 21.96 6.58
N SER A 227 -19.59 23.05 5.80
CA SER A 227 -20.33 24.26 6.20
C SER A 227 -21.57 24.52 5.35
N ALA A 228 -21.98 23.54 4.54
CA ALA A 228 -23.13 23.63 3.67
C ALA A 228 -24.03 22.39 3.79
N HIS A 229 -25.14 22.38 3.05
CA HIS A 229 -26.00 21.21 3.04
C HIS A 229 -25.31 20.07 2.29
N VAL A 230 -25.00 18.97 2.97
CA VAL A 230 -24.33 17.81 2.37
C VAL A 230 -25.24 16.59 2.52
N ASN A 231 -25.54 15.91 1.41
CA ASN A 231 -26.17 14.60 1.42
C ASN A 231 -25.18 13.61 0.79
N PHE A 232 -24.68 12.67 1.57
CA PHE A 232 -23.70 11.69 1.13
C PHE A 232 -24.20 10.27 1.35
N THR A 233 -24.08 9.42 0.33
CA THR A 233 -24.43 8.00 0.43
C THR A 233 -23.20 7.14 0.17
N GLY A 234 -22.66 6.52 1.22
CA GLY A 234 -21.53 5.60 1.12
C GLY A 234 -20.60 5.62 2.33
N VAL A 235 -19.30 5.45 2.10
CA VAL A 235 -18.28 5.43 3.15
C VAL A 235 -17.43 6.71 3.11
N ILE A 236 -17.18 7.31 4.27
CA ILE A 236 -16.23 8.40 4.43
C ILE A 236 -15.12 7.95 5.40
N TYR A 237 -13.86 8.14 5.01
CA TYR A 237 -12.69 7.93 5.86
C TYR A 237 -11.91 9.24 5.97
N VAL A 238 -11.70 9.74 7.18
CA VAL A 238 -11.01 11.00 7.44
C VAL A 238 -9.75 10.74 8.26
N ILE A 239 -8.59 11.10 7.72
CA ILE A 239 -7.28 11.11 8.40
C ILE A 239 -7.05 12.54 8.89
N GLY A 240 -7.64 12.87 10.03
CA GLY A 240 -7.74 14.24 10.52
C GLY A 240 -9.01 14.43 11.31
N GLU A 241 -9.52 15.66 11.32
CA GLU A 241 -10.70 16.01 12.09
C GLU A 241 -11.96 16.07 11.20
N PHE A 242 -13.10 15.59 11.73
CA PHE A 242 -14.39 15.61 11.04
C PHE A 242 -15.36 16.57 11.74
N PHE A 243 -15.75 17.64 11.05
CA PHE A 243 -16.52 18.75 11.61
C PHE A 243 -17.67 19.21 10.71
N PRO A 244 -18.80 18.49 10.69
CA PRO A 244 -20.00 18.98 10.05
C PRO A 244 -20.61 20.12 10.89
N THR A 245 -20.71 21.31 10.29
CA THR A 245 -21.23 22.56 10.90
C THR A 245 -22.58 23.00 10.34
N ALA A 246 -23.06 22.35 9.28
CA ALA A 246 -24.34 22.61 8.63
C ALA A 246 -25.19 21.34 8.54
N HIS A 247 -26.33 21.41 7.85
CA HIS A 247 -27.22 20.26 7.65
C HIS A 247 -26.49 19.19 6.81
N THR A 248 -26.00 18.13 7.44
CA THR A 248 -25.22 17.08 6.79
C THR A 248 -25.91 15.75 7.05
N ASN A 249 -26.42 15.11 6.01
CA ASN A 249 -26.99 13.77 6.10
C ASN A 249 -26.06 12.78 5.41
N ILE A 250 -25.59 11.79 6.15
CA ILE A 250 -24.73 10.73 5.64
C ILE A 250 -25.45 9.41 5.85
N THR A 251 -25.61 8.63 4.78
CA THR A 251 -26.16 7.27 4.81
C THR A 251 -25.04 6.30 4.45
N GLY A 252 -24.66 5.41 5.37
CA GLY A 252 -23.54 4.48 5.22
C GLY A 252 -22.65 4.51 6.47
N ALA A 253 -21.33 4.67 6.32
CA ALA A 253 -20.40 4.66 7.47
C ALA A 253 -19.36 5.79 7.39
N VAL A 254 -18.98 6.31 8.56
CA VAL A 254 -17.92 7.31 8.71
C VAL A 254 -16.86 6.81 9.67
N PHE A 255 -15.60 6.86 9.24
CA PHE A 255 -14.43 6.52 10.03
C PHE A 255 -13.54 7.76 10.18
N VAL A 256 -13.16 8.08 11.43
CA VAL A 256 -12.33 9.24 11.73
C VAL A 256 -11.07 8.80 12.48
N GLU A 257 -9.96 8.79 11.76
CA GLU A 257 -8.61 8.58 12.26
C GLU A 257 -8.00 9.95 12.62
N THR A 258 -8.22 10.39 13.86
CA THR A 258 -7.57 11.60 14.38
C THR A 258 -6.24 11.26 15.05
N THR A 259 -5.21 12.08 14.80
CA THR A 259 -3.89 11.95 15.44
C THR A 259 -3.77 12.78 16.73
N SER A 260 -4.73 13.65 17.00
CA SER A 260 -4.83 14.42 18.24
C SER A 260 -5.96 13.88 19.12
N GLN A 261 -5.83 14.04 20.44
CA GLN A 261 -6.93 13.79 21.40
C GLN A 261 -8.11 14.76 21.21
N THR A 262 -8.22 15.42 20.07
CA THR A 262 -9.29 16.34 19.75
C THR A 262 -10.57 15.58 19.47
N GLU A 263 -11.67 16.15 19.98
CA GLU A 263 -13.01 15.61 19.85
C GLU A 263 -13.47 15.70 18.39
N THR A 264 -14.10 14.63 17.88
CA THR A 264 -14.87 14.72 16.65
C THR A 264 -16.15 15.51 16.96
N ASP A 265 -16.24 16.76 16.51
CA ASP A 265 -17.41 17.60 16.76
C ASP A 265 -18.47 17.39 15.67
N LEU A 266 -19.56 16.70 16.01
CA LEU A 266 -20.77 16.74 15.22
C LEU A 266 -21.65 17.87 15.70
N SER A 267 -22.04 18.78 14.82
CA SER A 267 -22.83 19.94 15.22
C SER A 267 -24.04 20.20 14.32
N SER A 268 -24.89 21.16 14.72
CA SER A 268 -26.05 21.61 13.96
C SER A 268 -27.08 20.50 13.72
N PHE A 269 -27.30 20.09 12.46
CA PHE A 269 -28.23 19.03 12.05
C PHE A 269 -27.48 17.91 11.31
N ALA A 270 -26.26 17.59 11.76
CA ALA A 270 -25.49 16.49 11.21
C ALA A 270 -26.09 15.13 11.63
N THR A 271 -26.61 14.36 10.69
CA THR A 271 -27.18 13.03 10.91
C THR A 271 -26.39 12.00 10.13
N ILE A 272 -25.90 10.96 10.81
CA ILE A 272 -25.21 9.82 10.19
C ILE A 272 -26.03 8.57 10.48
N THR A 273 -26.50 7.90 9.43
CA THR A 273 -27.34 6.71 9.50
C THR A 273 -26.58 5.54 8.92
N TYR A 274 -26.42 4.47 9.71
CA TYR A 274 -25.80 3.25 9.23
C TYR A 274 -26.68 2.54 8.20
N ASP A 275 -26.09 2.14 7.07
CA ASP A 275 -26.76 1.37 6.02
C ASP A 275 -25.79 0.36 5.40
N GLN A 276 -25.97 -0.91 5.75
CA GLN A 276 -25.14 -2.01 5.24
C GLN A 276 -25.34 -2.24 3.74
N ASP A 277 -26.58 -2.12 3.24
CA ASP A 277 -26.88 -2.37 1.82
C ASP A 277 -26.17 -1.34 0.94
N VAL A 278 -26.12 -0.08 1.41
CA VAL A 278 -25.32 0.97 0.76
C VAL A 278 -23.86 0.57 0.73
N ILE A 279 -23.25 0.19 1.86
CA ILE A 279 -21.83 -0.17 1.96
C ILE A 279 -21.49 -1.35 1.04
N ASP A 280 -22.30 -2.39 1.06
CA ASP A 280 -22.11 -3.59 0.23
C ASP A 280 -22.22 -3.29 -1.27
N SER A 281 -22.99 -2.26 -1.65
CA SER A 281 -23.18 -1.86 -3.04
C SER A 281 -22.04 -1.00 -3.61
N LEU A 282 -21.13 -0.48 -2.78
CA LEU A 282 -20.11 0.48 -3.23
C LEU A 282 -19.03 -0.12 -4.12
N GLY A 283 -18.92 -1.45 -4.21
CA GLY A 283 -17.96 -2.12 -5.10
C GLY A 283 -16.53 -1.63 -4.89
N GLY A 284 -16.14 -1.37 -3.63
CA GLY A 284 -14.81 -0.89 -3.27
C GLY A 284 -13.71 -1.82 -3.79
N PRO A 285 -12.49 -1.32 -3.95
CA PRO A 285 -11.39 -2.09 -4.50
C PRO A 285 -11.25 -3.41 -3.73
N GLU A 286 -11.21 -4.53 -4.46
CA GLU A 286 -11.16 -5.85 -3.84
C GLU A 286 -9.90 -5.93 -2.97
N ALA A 287 -10.10 -6.13 -1.66
CA ALA A 287 -9.02 -6.42 -0.75
C ALA A 287 -8.38 -7.76 -1.11
N LEU A 288 -7.36 -7.73 -1.96
CA LEU A 288 -6.58 -8.91 -2.32
C LEU A 288 -5.54 -9.15 -1.23
N THR A 289 -5.82 -10.10 -0.35
CA THR A 289 -4.79 -10.62 0.55
C THR A 289 -3.90 -11.59 -0.22
N ILE A 290 -2.62 -11.25 -0.33
CA ILE A 290 -1.60 -12.11 -0.95
C ILE A 290 -0.88 -12.89 0.14
N ASN A 291 -1.17 -14.18 0.26
CA ASN A 291 -0.44 -15.08 1.15
C ASN A 291 0.65 -15.82 0.38
N ILE A 292 1.92 -15.55 0.68
CA ILE A 292 3.04 -16.34 0.15
C ILE A 292 3.05 -17.70 0.85
N ILE A 293 2.70 -18.75 0.12
CA ILE A 293 2.65 -20.12 0.63
C ILE A 293 3.92 -20.92 0.31
N TYR A 294 4.72 -20.46 -0.65
CA TYR A 294 5.96 -21.10 -1.05
C TYR A 294 6.92 -20.07 -1.64
N TRP A 295 8.20 -20.18 -1.27
CA TRP A 295 9.29 -19.39 -1.80
C TRP A 295 10.49 -20.29 -2.08
N ARG A 296 11.10 -20.11 -3.24
CA ARG A 296 12.36 -20.73 -3.60
C ARG A 296 13.19 -19.78 -4.46
N GLU A 297 14.45 -19.62 -4.10
CA GLU A 297 15.51 -19.07 -4.95
C GLU A 297 16.14 -20.19 -5.78
#